data_AF-A0A2V5W6N0-F1
#
_entry.id   AF-A0A2V5W6N0-F1
#
_cell.length_a   1.000
_cell.length_b   1.000
_cell.length_c   1.000
_cell.angle_alpha   90.00
_cell.angle_beta   90.00
_cell.angle_gamma   90.00
#
_symmetry.space_group_name_H-M   'P 1'
#
loop_
_entity.id
_entity.type
_entity.pdbx_description
1 polymer ?
#
loop_
_entity_poly.entity_id
_entity_poly.type
_entity_poly.pdbx_seq_one_letter_code
_entity_poly.pdbx_strand_id
1 'polypeptide(L)'
;MIVVPIVIALTAMDEWLRGNKAGEGARRFLRIAGAVTLMLLIGVGVLWATYGFRYWPRPNGMPMTISLADFLSRARSEGTTGLMPDYLIPFAARRHLVPLAYLYGLVDVLNVSHPGLPPWILGRLLPHGVWYYFPVTFLIKSTPAFLALLVLSLAGGKWLRPERRRAFVFLIVPVVLWYGIAMTSGLDIGYRHVLPTESFLILLISGGVIYIAQTRLDC
;
A
#
# COMPACT_ATOMS: atom_id res chain seq x y z
N MET A 1 0.32 3.35 -5.03
CA MET A 1 1.72 3.00 -5.39
C MET A 1 2.44 2.11 -4.37
N ILE A 2 1.74 1.59 -3.34
CA ILE A 2 2.31 0.69 -2.32
C ILE A 2 2.52 -0.74 -2.83
N VAL A 3 1.75 -1.17 -3.85
CA VAL A 3 1.82 -2.54 -4.39
C VAL A 3 3.17 -2.84 -5.06
N VAL A 4 3.75 -1.88 -5.80
CA VAL A 4 5.02 -2.07 -6.50
C VAL A 4 6.18 -2.39 -5.55
N PRO A 5 6.47 -1.60 -4.49
CA PRO A 5 7.54 -1.95 -3.55
C PRO A 5 7.25 -3.24 -2.80
N ILE A 6 5.98 -3.57 -2.50
CA ILE A 6 5.62 -4.87 -1.90
C ILE A 6 5.98 -6.03 -2.83
N VAL A 7 5.60 -5.95 -4.11
CA VAL A 7 5.92 -7.01 -5.07
C VAL A 7 7.41 -7.15 -5.25
N ILE A 8 8.15 -6.04 -5.36
CA ILE A 8 9.62 -6.06 -5.45
C ILE A 8 10.22 -6.73 -4.21
N ALA A 9 9.81 -6.33 -3.00
CA ALA A 9 10.30 -6.92 -1.76
C ALA A 9 9.99 -8.42 -1.68
N LEU A 10 8.78 -8.85 -2.04
CA LEU A 10 8.40 -10.26 -2.08
C LEU A 10 9.23 -11.05 -3.08
N THR A 11 9.50 -10.50 -4.27
CA THR A 11 10.34 -11.17 -5.27
C THR A 11 11.76 -11.35 -4.80
N ALA A 12 12.36 -10.30 -4.23
CA ALA A 12 13.72 -10.34 -3.71
C ALA A 12 13.85 -11.34 -2.55
N MET A 13 12.87 -11.34 -1.64
CA MET A 13 12.85 -12.26 -0.51
C MET A 13 12.63 -13.71 -0.93
N ASP A 14 11.76 -13.95 -1.92
CA ASP A 14 11.54 -15.31 -2.41
C ASP A 14 12.79 -15.88 -3.10
N GLU A 15 13.51 -15.06 -3.86
CA GLU A 15 14.78 -15.46 -4.47
C GLU A 15 15.85 -15.77 -3.40
N TRP A 16 15.93 -14.93 -2.36
CA TRP A 16 16.83 -15.15 -1.23
C TRP A 16 16.52 -16.46 -0.47
N LEU A 17 15.24 -16.80 -0.30
CA LEU A 17 14.81 -18.01 0.41
C LEU A 17 15.05 -19.31 -0.38
N ARG A 18 15.08 -19.26 -1.72
CA ARG A 18 15.17 -20.46 -2.56
C ARG A 18 16.60 -20.92 -2.86
N GLY A 19 17.60 -20.07 -2.64
CA GLY A 19 18.98 -20.33 -3.05
C GLY A 19 19.14 -20.21 -4.56
N ASN A 20 20.25 -19.59 -4.99
CA ASN A 20 20.45 -19.11 -6.35
C ASN A 20 20.60 -20.28 -7.36
N LYS A 21 19.50 -20.74 -7.97
CA LYS A 21 19.55 -21.64 -9.13
C LYS A 21 19.73 -20.81 -10.39
N ALA A 22 20.97 -20.77 -10.90
CA ALA A 22 21.35 -20.00 -12.08
C ALA A 22 20.43 -20.33 -13.28
N GLY A 23 19.76 -19.30 -13.82
CA GLY A 23 18.90 -19.39 -15.03
C GLY A 23 17.38 -19.36 -14.78
N GLU A 24 16.88 -19.86 -13.64
CA GLU A 24 15.44 -19.82 -13.31
C GLU A 24 14.99 -18.41 -12.87
N GLY A 25 15.87 -17.67 -12.18
CA GLY A 25 15.59 -16.33 -11.67
C GLY A 25 15.23 -15.32 -12.76
N ALA A 26 15.89 -15.38 -13.93
CA ALA A 26 15.65 -14.45 -15.04
C ALA A 26 14.26 -14.64 -15.69
N ARG A 27 13.89 -15.89 -16.01
CA ARG A 27 12.55 -16.22 -16.56
C ARG A 27 11.45 -15.83 -15.59
N ARG A 28 11.69 -16.03 -14.30
CA ARG A 28 10.76 -15.70 -13.24
C ARG A 28 10.61 -14.19 -13.06
N PHE A 29 11.72 -13.46 -13.03
CA PHE A 29 11.71 -12.00 -12.99
C PHE A 29 10.90 -11.45 -14.16
N LEU A 30 11.14 -11.94 -15.38
CA LEU A 30 10.36 -11.55 -16.57
C LEU A 30 8.88 -11.87 -16.42
N ARG A 31 8.52 -13.04 -15.89
CA ARG A 31 7.11 -13.41 -15.64
C ARG A 31 6.44 -12.48 -14.63
N ILE A 32 7.14 -12.16 -13.54
CA ILE A 32 6.59 -11.29 -12.48
C ILE A 32 6.52 -9.85 -12.96
N ALA A 33 7.56 -9.35 -13.64
CA ALA A 33 7.55 -8.05 -14.29
C ALA A 33 6.38 -7.96 -15.28
N GLY A 34 6.21 -8.98 -16.15
CA GLY A 34 5.09 -9.06 -17.08
C GLY A 34 3.72 -9.05 -16.37
N ALA A 35 3.58 -9.80 -15.27
CA ALA A 35 2.35 -9.80 -14.47
C ALA A 35 2.07 -8.44 -13.82
N VAL A 36 3.08 -7.79 -13.24
CA VAL A 36 2.96 -6.45 -12.66
C VAL A 36 2.61 -5.42 -13.74
N THR A 37 3.29 -5.46 -14.88
CA THR A 37 2.99 -4.60 -16.02
C THR A 37 1.55 -4.82 -16.49
N LEU A 38 1.09 -6.06 -16.62
CA LEU A 38 -0.29 -6.36 -17.00
C LEU A 38 -1.28 -5.82 -15.96
N MET A 39 -1.03 -6.01 -14.66
CA MET A 39 -1.87 -5.45 -13.59
C MET A 39 -1.93 -3.92 -13.65
N LEU A 40 -0.80 -3.26 -13.91
CA LEU A 40 -0.74 -1.80 -14.06
C LEU A 40 -1.51 -1.34 -15.30
N LEU A 41 -1.38 -2.03 -16.44
CA LEU A 41 -2.11 -1.72 -17.67
C LEU A 41 -3.61 -1.89 -17.48
N ILE A 42 -4.04 -2.98 -16.81
CA ILE A 42 -5.45 -3.18 -16.45
C ILE A 42 -5.92 -2.05 -15.54
N GLY A 43 -5.15 -1.69 -14.52
CA GLY A 43 -5.48 -0.59 -13.60
C GLY A 43 -5.62 0.76 -14.31
N VAL A 44 -4.71 1.06 -15.25
CA VAL A 44 -4.79 2.26 -16.10
C VAL A 44 -6.01 2.21 -17.02
N GLY A 45 -6.32 1.05 -17.60
CA GLY A 45 -7.52 0.86 -18.43
C GLY A 45 -8.81 1.08 -17.64
N VAL A 46 -8.91 0.51 -16.44
CA VAL A 46 -10.04 0.73 -15.52
C VAL A 46 -10.13 2.19 -15.11
N LEU A 47 -9.01 2.85 -14.82
CA LEU A 47 -8.97 4.28 -14.52
C LEU A 47 -9.49 5.11 -15.70
N TRP A 48 -9.09 4.82 -16.93
CA TRP A 48 -9.63 5.53 -18.08
C TRP A 48 -11.12 5.28 -18.27
N ALA A 49 -11.58 4.04 -18.07
CA ALA A 49 -12.98 3.68 -18.16
C ALA A 49 -13.85 4.44 -17.14
N THR A 50 -13.36 4.63 -15.90
CA THR A 50 -14.11 5.37 -14.86
C THR A 50 -14.25 6.86 -15.18
N TYR A 51 -13.32 7.42 -15.95
CA TYR A 51 -13.40 8.79 -16.47
C TYR A 51 -14.04 8.88 -17.87
N GLY A 52 -14.63 7.78 -18.37
CA GLY A 52 -15.31 7.73 -19.66
C GLY A 52 -14.38 7.98 -20.85
N PHE A 53 -13.11 7.58 -20.72
CA PHE A 53 -12.05 7.82 -21.71
C PHE A 53 -11.82 9.30 -22.04
N ARG A 54 -12.24 10.21 -21.14
CA ARG A 54 -12.07 11.65 -21.30
C ARG A 54 -10.84 12.14 -20.57
N TYR A 55 -9.94 12.81 -21.31
CA TYR A 55 -8.76 13.43 -20.70
C TYR A 55 -9.12 14.69 -19.91
N TRP A 56 -9.96 15.57 -20.48
CA TRP A 56 -10.28 16.86 -19.90
C TRP A 56 -11.22 16.75 -18.68
N PRO A 57 -10.96 17.49 -17.58
CA PRO A 57 -11.78 17.42 -16.37
C PRO A 57 -13.20 17.92 -16.59
N ARG A 58 -13.35 19.00 -17.38
CA ARG A 58 -14.63 19.63 -17.67
C ARG A 58 -15.16 19.24 -19.05
N PRO A 59 -16.50 19.25 -19.23
CA PRO A 59 -17.12 19.09 -20.56
C PRO A 59 -16.56 20.10 -21.57
N ASN A 60 -16.57 19.72 -22.84
CA ASN A 60 -16.16 20.57 -23.97
C ASN A 60 -14.71 21.10 -23.88
N GLY A 61 -13.84 20.45 -23.10
CA GLY A 61 -12.44 20.86 -22.96
C GLY A 61 -12.23 22.19 -22.23
N MET A 62 -13.23 22.64 -21.46
CA MET A 62 -13.10 23.89 -20.70
C MET A 62 -11.88 23.81 -19.76
N PRO A 63 -11.02 24.84 -19.74
CA PRO A 63 -9.83 24.84 -18.89
C PRO A 63 -10.24 24.78 -17.43
N MET A 64 -9.42 24.22 -16.55
CA MET A 64 -9.63 24.35 -15.09
C MET A 64 -9.43 25.79 -14.64
N THR A 65 -10.02 26.17 -13.50
CA THR A 65 -9.88 27.53 -12.94
C THR A 65 -8.43 27.85 -12.61
N ILE A 66 -7.66 26.83 -12.23
CA ILE A 66 -6.21 26.90 -11.99
C ILE A 66 -5.57 25.85 -12.91
N SER A 67 -4.52 26.24 -13.64
CA SER A 67 -3.79 25.30 -14.48
C SER A 67 -3.05 24.26 -13.62
N LEU A 68 -2.73 23.07 -14.16
CA LEU A 68 -2.02 22.05 -13.38
C LEU A 68 -0.63 22.53 -12.96
N ALA A 69 0.02 23.34 -13.80
CA ALA A 69 1.31 23.94 -13.50
C ALA A 69 1.21 24.91 -12.31
N ASP A 70 0.19 25.77 -12.28
CA ASP A 70 -0.06 26.69 -11.17
C ASP A 70 -0.50 25.96 -9.90
N PHE A 71 -1.24 24.86 -10.04
CA PHE A 71 -1.64 24.06 -8.89
C PHE A 71 -0.44 23.36 -8.25
N LEU A 72 0.47 22.81 -9.07
CA LEU A 72 1.72 22.23 -8.60
C LEU A 72 2.66 23.29 -7.99
N SER A 73 2.72 24.51 -8.55
CA SER A 73 3.56 25.56 -7.98
C SER A 73 3.07 25.99 -6.59
N ARG A 74 1.74 26.07 -6.39
CA ARG A 74 1.12 26.29 -5.07
C ARG A 74 1.44 25.16 -4.10
N ALA A 75 1.22 23.91 -4.51
CA ALA A 75 1.51 22.74 -3.67
C ALA A 75 2.99 22.71 -3.23
N ARG A 76 3.93 23.04 -4.13
CA ARG A 76 5.35 23.17 -3.78
C ARG A 76 5.62 24.28 -2.78
N SER A 77 4.95 25.42 -2.91
CA SER A 77 5.10 26.53 -1.94
C SER A 77 4.60 26.17 -0.55
N GLU A 78 3.69 25.20 -0.45
CA GLU A 78 3.16 24.64 0.80
C GLU A 78 4.04 23.49 1.34
N GLY A 79 5.11 23.10 0.64
CA GLY A 79 6.07 22.07 1.05
C GLY A 79 5.91 20.72 0.35
N THR A 80 4.89 20.56 -0.50
CA THR A 80 4.61 19.32 -1.24
C THR A 80 5.58 19.15 -2.39
N THR A 81 6.74 18.56 -2.09
CA THR A 81 7.84 18.33 -3.02
C THR A 81 8.21 16.85 -3.07
N GLY A 82 8.91 16.44 -4.13
CA GLY A 82 9.39 15.07 -4.29
C GLY A 82 9.16 14.52 -5.68
N LEU A 83 9.56 13.25 -5.86
CA LEU A 83 9.58 12.60 -7.18
C LEU A 83 8.21 12.59 -7.88
N MET A 84 7.13 12.42 -7.12
CA MET A 84 5.75 12.45 -7.61
C MET A 84 5.33 13.83 -8.17
N PRO A 85 5.22 14.90 -7.34
CA PRO A 85 4.74 16.21 -7.80
C PRO A 85 5.72 16.92 -8.74
N ASP A 86 7.03 16.66 -8.64
CA ASP A 86 8.03 17.41 -9.40
C ASP A 86 8.32 16.82 -10.78
N TYR A 87 8.17 15.50 -10.94
CA TYR A 87 8.57 14.81 -12.17
C TYR A 87 7.48 13.92 -12.74
N LEU A 88 6.92 13.01 -11.95
CA LEU A 88 5.98 12.00 -12.47
C LEU A 88 4.65 12.61 -12.92
N ILE A 89 4.07 13.52 -12.12
CA ILE A 89 2.79 14.17 -12.46
C ILE A 89 2.93 15.04 -13.72
N PRO A 90 3.92 15.95 -13.83
CA PRO A 90 4.16 16.70 -15.08
C PRO A 90 4.44 15.79 -16.29
N PHE A 91 5.18 14.69 -16.09
CA PHE A 91 5.45 13.73 -17.16
C PHE A 91 4.16 13.04 -17.64
N ALA A 92 3.35 12.54 -16.70
CA ALA A 92 2.07 11.90 -17.02
C ALA A 92 1.09 12.87 -17.70
N ALA A 93 1.07 14.14 -17.27
CA ALA A 93 0.30 15.20 -17.90
C ALA A 93 0.78 15.48 -19.33
N ARG A 94 2.09 15.64 -19.57
CA ARG A 94 2.62 15.92 -20.92
C ARG A 94 2.39 14.77 -21.90
N ARG A 95 2.34 13.53 -21.41
CA ARG A 95 2.16 12.32 -22.21
C ARG A 95 0.72 11.82 -22.24
N HIS A 96 -0.22 12.53 -21.60
CA HIS A 96 -1.63 12.11 -21.46
C HIS A 96 -1.78 10.66 -20.99
N LEU A 97 -0.95 10.19 -20.05
CA LEU A 97 -0.95 8.79 -19.63
C LEU A 97 -2.20 8.42 -18.82
N VAL A 98 -2.74 9.38 -18.08
CA VAL A 98 -3.91 9.24 -17.21
C VAL A 98 -4.81 10.47 -17.36
N PRO A 99 -6.10 10.39 -17.01
CA PRO A 99 -7.01 11.53 -17.07
C PRO A 99 -6.47 12.73 -16.29
N LEU A 100 -6.59 13.95 -16.85
CA LEU A 100 -6.07 15.15 -16.22
C LEU A 100 -6.74 15.40 -14.85
N ALA A 101 -8.02 15.10 -14.73
CA ALA A 101 -8.77 15.21 -13.47
C ALA A 101 -8.19 14.31 -12.35
N TYR A 102 -7.68 13.13 -12.71
CA TYR A 102 -7.01 12.25 -11.76
C TYR A 102 -5.70 12.87 -11.26
N LEU A 103 -4.93 13.53 -12.13
CA LEU A 103 -3.70 14.21 -11.74
C LEU A 103 -3.96 15.37 -10.77
N TYR A 104 -5.03 16.16 -10.98
CA TYR A 104 -5.44 17.16 -10.00
C TYR A 104 -5.76 16.54 -8.64
N GLY A 105 -6.56 15.47 -8.61
CA GLY A 105 -6.86 14.77 -7.35
C GLY A 105 -5.62 14.18 -6.68
N LEU A 106 -4.65 13.70 -7.46
CA LEU A 106 -3.40 13.19 -6.92
C LEU A 106 -2.55 14.30 -6.28
N VAL A 107 -2.44 15.46 -6.92
CA VAL A 107 -1.76 16.63 -6.33
C VAL A 107 -2.45 17.05 -5.04
N ASP A 108 -3.78 17.09 -5.02
CA ASP A 108 -4.57 17.46 -3.84
C ASP A 108 -4.31 16.51 -2.66
N VAL A 109 -4.34 15.19 -2.89
CA VAL A 109 -4.02 14.18 -1.86
C VAL A 109 -2.60 14.30 -1.35
N LEU A 110 -1.62 14.55 -2.22
CA LEU A 110 -0.22 14.74 -1.82
C LEU A 110 -0.07 16.01 -0.97
N ASN A 111 -0.80 17.08 -1.33
CA ASN A 111 -0.77 18.34 -0.61
C ASN A 111 -1.40 18.23 0.78
N VAL A 112 -2.50 17.50 0.90
CA VAL A 112 -3.14 17.22 2.20
C VAL A 112 -2.26 16.31 3.08
N SER A 113 -1.47 15.42 2.49
CA SER A 113 -0.53 14.54 3.22
C SER A 113 0.62 15.30 3.90
N HIS A 114 0.94 16.51 3.45
CA HIS A 114 2.06 17.31 3.95
C HIS A 114 1.57 18.74 4.26
N PRO A 115 1.31 19.10 5.54
CA PRO A 115 1.85 18.51 6.77
C PRO A 115 1.08 17.30 7.34
N GLY A 116 -0.04 16.91 6.74
CA GLY A 116 -0.93 15.86 7.25
C GLY A 116 -2.18 16.44 7.90
N LEU A 117 -3.17 15.59 8.15
CA LEU A 117 -4.45 15.99 8.73
C LEU A 117 -4.46 15.80 10.25
N PRO A 118 -5.04 16.72 11.04
CA PRO A 118 -5.23 16.57 12.48
C PRO A 118 -6.00 15.29 12.83
N PRO A 119 -5.37 14.27 13.45
CA PRO A 119 -6.07 13.08 13.86
C PRO A 119 -6.71 13.24 15.24
N TRP A 120 -7.84 12.58 15.44
CA TRP A 120 -8.41 12.33 16.76
C TRP A 120 -8.01 10.94 17.24
N ILE A 121 -7.27 10.85 18.35
CA ILE A 121 -6.81 9.59 18.92
C ILE A 121 -6.74 9.66 20.45
N LEU A 122 -7.18 8.59 21.13
CA LEU A 122 -7.17 8.50 22.61
C LEU A 122 -7.78 9.72 23.32
N GLY A 123 -8.85 10.29 22.74
CA GLY A 123 -9.56 11.43 23.30
C GLY A 123 -8.88 12.80 23.10
N ARG A 124 -7.87 12.89 22.22
CA ARG A 124 -7.15 14.14 21.92
C ARG A 124 -7.14 14.41 20.43
N LEU A 125 -7.31 15.68 20.07
CA LEU A 125 -7.04 16.20 18.73
C LEU A 125 -5.57 16.59 18.65
N LEU A 126 -4.84 16.04 17.70
CA LEU A 126 -3.42 16.36 17.47
C LEU A 126 -3.27 17.32 16.29
N PRO A 127 -2.22 18.17 16.26
CA PRO A 127 -2.05 19.17 15.19
C PRO A 127 -1.77 18.59 13.81
N HIS A 128 -1.16 17.40 13.75
CA HIS A 128 -0.76 16.72 12.52
C HIS A 128 -0.75 15.20 12.74
N GLY A 129 -0.59 14.45 11.65
CA GLY A 129 -0.46 12.99 11.71
C GLY A 129 0.69 12.54 12.60
N VAL A 130 0.53 11.36 13.22
CA VAL A 130 1.47 10.73 14.14
C VAL A 130 1.70 9.28 13.76
N TRP A 131 2.97 8.86 13.82
CA TRP A 131 3.38 7.53 13.40
C TRP A 131 2.67 6.37 14.14
N TYR A 132 2.26 6.59 15.39
CA TYR A 132 1.60 5.55 16.20
C TYR A 132 0.09 5.45 15.97
N TYR A 133 -0.50 6.28 15.10
CA TYR A 133 -1.93 6.30 14.86
C TYR A 133 -2.46 4.93 14.41
N PHE A 134 -1.85 4.33 13.39
CA PHE A 134 -2.29 3.05 12.84
C PHE A 134 -2.08 1.87 13.80
N PRO A 135 -0.93 1.68 14.47
CA PRO A 135 -0.77 0.66 15.50
C PRO A 135 -1.79 0.75 16.64
N VAL A 136 -2.05 1.96 17.14
CA VAL A 136 -3.00 2.16 18.24
C VAL A 136 -4.44 1.93 17.77
N THR A 137 -4.82 2.44 16.59
CA THR A 137 -6.16 2.19 16.05
C THR A 137 -6.40 0.73 15.69
N PHE A 138 -5.37 0.00 15.24
CA PHE A 138 -5.42 -1.45 15.06
C PHE A 138 -5.77 -2.17 16.36
N LEU A 139 -5.07 -1.85 17.46
CA LEU A 139 -5.30 -2.48 18.75
C LEU A 139 -6.69 -2.18 19.32
N ILE A 140 -7.16 -0.94 19.16
CA ILE A 140 -8.47 -0.51 19.69
C ILE A 140 -9.63 -1.03 18.85
N LYS A 141 -9.48 -1.09 17.52
CA LYS A 141 -10.57 -1.47 16.61
C LYS A 141 -10.64 -2.96 16.31
N SER A 142 -9.56 -3.70 16.53
CA SER A 142 -9.58 -5.16 16.42
C SER A 142 -10.35 -5.78 17.57
N THR A 143 -11.08 -6.87 17.30
CA THR A 143 -11.75 -7.62 18.36
C THR A 143 -10.71 -8.29 19.28
N PRO A 144 -10.98 -8.44 20.58
CA PRO A 144 -10.07 -9.17 21.48
C PRO A 144 -9.78 -10.59 21.01
N ALA A 145 -10.77 -11.27 20.41
CA ALA A 145 -10.61 -12.59 19.81
C ALA A 145 -9.59 -12.58 18.66
N PHE A 146 -9.66 -11.59 17.76
CA PHE A 146 -8.70 -11.45 16.67
C PHE A 146 -7.28 -11.27 17.19
N LEU A 147 -7.08 -10.38 18.16
CA LEU A 147 -5.77 -10.13 18.77
C LEU A 147 -5.23 -11.37 19.49
N ALA A 148 -6.07 -12.07 20.24
CA ALA A 148 -5.68 -13.30 20.92
C ALA A 148 -5.25 -14.40 19.93
N LEU A 149 -6.00 -14.58 18.84
CA LEU A 149 -5.66 -15.54 17.79
C LEU A 149 -4.40 -15.14 17.02
N LEU A 150 -4.15 -13.84 16.81
CA LEU A 150 -2.92 -13.34 16.21
C LEU A 150 -1.71 -13.69 17.08
N VAL A 151 -1.79 -13.41 18.39
CA VAL A 151 -0.73 -13.76 19.34
C VAL A 151 -0.51 -15.27 19.37
N LEU A 152 -1.58 -16.06 19.45
CA LEU A 152 -1.51 -17.52 19.44
C LEU A 152 -0.85 -18.04 18.16
N SER A 153 -1.25 -17.51 17.00
CA SER A 153 -0.67 -17.87 15.70
C SER A 153 0.82 -17.54 15.63
N LEU A 154 1.23 -16.35 16.06
CA LEU A 154 2.64 -15.94 16.03
C LEU A 154 3.51 -16.80 16.98
N ALA A 155 3.02 -17.06 18.19
CA ALA A 155 3.76 -17.82 19.21
C ALA A 155 3.80 -19.32 18.92
N GLY A 156 2.68 -19.92 18.53
CA GLY A 156 2.53 -21.37 18.37
C GLY A 156 2.67 -21.88 16.93
N GLY A 157 2.59 -20.99 15.93
CA GLY A 157 2.60 -21.38 14.52
C GLY A 157 3.97 -21.79 13.97
N LYS A 158 5.05 -21.77 14.76
CA LYS A 158 6.41 -22.20 14.33
C LYS A 158 6.81 -21.72 12.93
N TRP A 159 6.51 -20.45 12.64
CA TRP A 159 6.68 -19.83 11.32
C TRP A 159 8.10 -19.79 10.80
N LEU A 160 9.09 -19.91 11.68
CA LEU A 160 10.50 -19.92 11.33
C LEU A 160 11.00 -21.25 10.78
N ARG A 161 10.18 -22.32 10.82
CA ARG A 161 10.55 -23.61 10.22
C ARG A 161 10.70 -23.50 8.70
N PRO A 162 11.65 -24.20 8.07
CA PRO A 162 11.93 -24.09 6.63
C PRO A 162 10.69 -24.24 5.74
N GLU A 163 9.80 -25.17 6.06
CA GLU A 163 8.60 -25.47 5.31
C GLU A 163 7.52 -24.37 5.38
N ARG A 164 7.59 -23.48 6.38
CA ARG A 164 6.62 -22.39 6.60
C ARG A 164 7.18 -20.99 6.46
N ARG A 165 8.49 -20.84 6.57
CA ARG A 165 9.20 -19.55 6.53
C ARG A 165 8.81 -18.74 5.30
N ARG A 166 8.68 -19.42 4.16
CA ARG A 166 8.23 -18.79 2.92
C ARG A 166 6.81 -18.24 3.02
N ALA A 167 5.84 -19.03 3.47
CA ALA A 167 4.47 -18.56 3.66
C ALA A 167 4.41 -17.39 4.66
N PHE A 168 5.15 -17.48 5.76
CA PHE A 168 5.23 -16.40 6.75
C PHE A 168 5.71 -15.08 6.13
N VAL A 169 6.81 -15.11 5.37
CA VAL A 169 7.37 -13.94 4.69
C VAL A 169 6.35 -13.33 3.73
N PHE A 170 5.65 -14.16 2.94
CA PHE A 170 4.64 -13.68 2.00
C PHE A 170 3.42 -13.03 2.67
N LEU A 171 3.12 -13.39 3.92
CA LEU A 171 2.03 -12.83 4.68
C LEU A 171 2.44 -11.58 5.47
N ILE A 172 3.63 -11.58 6.09
CA ILE A 172 4.05 -10.49 6.98
C ILE A 172 4.64 -9.29 6.25
N VAL A 173 5.31 -9.50 5.11
CA VAL A 173 5.99 -8.41 4.37
C VAL A 173 5.00 -7.38 3.84
N PRO A 174 3.87 -7.76 3.22
CA PRO A 174 2.85 -6.78 2.82
C PRO A 174 2.33 -5.96 4.01
N VAL A 175 2.11 -6.61 5.16
CA VAL A 175 1.64 -5.93 6.39
C VAL A 175 2.66 -4.90 6.86
N VAL A 176 3.92 -5.31 7.03
CA VAL A 176 4.98 -4.45 7.55
C VAL A 176 5.25 -3.26 6.62
N LEU A 177 5.37 -3.50 5.31
CA LEU A 177 5.61 -2.42 4.36
C LEU A 177 4.43 -1.45 4.27
N TRP A 178 3.21 -1.97 4.32
CA TRP A 178 2.01 -1.14 4.27
C TRP A 178 1.89 -0.27 5.52
N TYR A 179 2.03 -0.86 6.71
CA TYR A 179 2.03 -0.09 7.96
C TYR A 179 3.18 0.92 7.98
N GLY A 180 4.40 0.51 7.59
CA GLY A 180 5.56 1.40 7.53
C GLY A 180 5.31 2.65 6.68
N ILE A 181 4.71 2.49 5.50
CA ILE A 181 4.35 3.62 4.63
C ILE A 181 3.19 4.44 5.21
N ALA A 182 2.16 3.78 5.76
CA ALA A 182 1.01 4.47 6.35
C ALA A 182 1.44 5.37 7.51
N MET A 183 2.34 4.87 8.37
CA MET A 183 2.88 5.58 9.54
C MET A 183 3.73 6.81 9.18
N THR A 184 4.14 6.96 7.91
CA THR A 184 4.87 8.14 7.42
C THR A 184 4.00 9.08 6.58
N SER A 185 2.73 8.75 6.32
CA SER A 185 1.90 9.46 5.34
C SER A 185 1.23 10.74 5.83
N GLY A 186 1.08 10.93 7.16
CA GLY A 186 0.35 12.07 7.72
C GLY A 186 -1.18 12.03 7.53
N LEU A 187 -1.72 11.07 6.77
CA LEU A 187 -3.14 10.91 6.46
C LEU A 187 -3.85 9.97 7.46
N ASP A 188 -3.87 10.40 8.71
CA ASP A 188 -4.41 9.63 9.84
C ASP A 188 -5.93 9.77 9.99
N ILE A 189 -6.66 9.59 8.87
CA ILE A 189 -8.12 9.77 8.79
C ILE A 189 -8.89 8.47 8.95
N GLY A 190 -8.35 7.56 9.75
CA GLY A 190 -9.02 6.33 10.17
C GLY A 190 -8.41 5.04 9.62
N TYR A 191 -8.74 3.97 10.32
CA TYR A 191 -8.25 2.61 10.12
C TYR A 191 -8.45 2.02 8.71
N ARG A 192 -9.33 2.62 7.88
CA ARG A 192 -9.55 2.23 6.48
C ARG A 192 -8.28 2.23 5.61
N HIS A 193 -7.27 3.00 5.98
CA HIS A 193 -6.01 3.06 5.25
C HIS A 193 -5.16 1.80 5.43
N VAL A 194 -5.38 1.03 6.50
CA VAL A 194 -4.65 -0.21 6.78
C VAL A 194 -5.53 -1.46 6.70
N LEU A 195 -6.85 -1.33 6.51
CA LEU A 195 -7.77 -2.45 6.32
C LEU A 195 -7.31 -3.51 5.30
N PRO A 196 -6.69 -3.17 4.15
CA PRO A 196 -6.22 -4.19 3.21
C PRO A 196 -5.20 -5.17 3.81
N THR A 197 -4.49 -4.77 4.86
CA THR A 197 -3.51 -5.63 5.55
C THR A 197 -4.16 -6.72 6.40
N GLU A 198 -5.42 -6.55 6.82
CA GLU A 198 -6.14 -7.52 7.64
C GLU A 198 -6.29 -8.87 6.92
N SER A 199 -6.45 -8.86 5.60
CA SER A 199 -6.54 -10.08 4.81
C SER A 199 -5.31 -10.97 4.98
N PHE A 200 -4.12 -10.37 5.04
CA PHE A 200 -2.87 -11.10 5.27
C PHE A 200 -2.76 -11.61 6.71
N LEU A 201 -3.20 -10.79 7.68
CA LEU A 201 -3.22 -11.18 9.09
C LEU A 201 -4.21 -12.32 9.36
N ILE A 202 -5.38 -12.33 8.71
CA ILE A 202 -6.36 -13.41 8.81
C ILE A 202 -5.76 -14.72 8.30
N LEU A 203 -5.12 -14.70 7.12
CA LEU A 203 -4.46 -15.90 6.58
C LEU A 203 -3.32 -16.39 7.48
N LEU A 204 -2.56 -15.45 8.06
CA LEU A 204 -1.53 -15.76 9.05
C LEU A 204 -2.16 -16.42 10.29
N ILE A 205 -3.24 -15.87 10.83
CA ILE A 205 -3.98 -16.45 11.95
C ILE A 205 -4.42 -17.87 11.62
N SER A 206 -5.13 -18.06 10.50
CA SER A 206 -5.64 -19.37 10.08
C SER A 206 -4.53 -20.41 9.98
N GLY A 207 -3.42 -20.10 9.31
CA GLY A 207 -2.32 -21.06 9.16
C GLY A 207 -1.62 -21.39 10.48
N GLY A 208 -1.54 -20.45 11.43
CA GLY A 208 -0.93 -20.69 12.74
C GLY A 208 -1.82 -21.54 13.64
N VAL A 209 -3.10 -21.22 13.71
CA VAL A 209 -4.09 -21.93 14.53
C VAL A 209 -4.29 -23.36 14.05
N ILE A 210 -4.42 -23.59 12.74
CA ILE A 210 -4.57 -24.94 12.17
C ILE A 210 -3.38 -25.82 12.54
N TYR A 211 -2.17 -25.28 12.44
CA TYR A 211 -0.96 -26.03 12.81
C TYR A 211 -0.94 -26.42 14.28
N ILE A 212 -1.29 -25.49 15.18
CA ILE A 212 -1.36 -25.77 16.62
C ILE A 212 -2.38 -26.87 16.88
N ALA A 213 -3.54 -26.81 16.23
CA ALA A 213 -4.59 -27.82 16.35
C ALA A 213 -4.11 -29.20 15.89
N GLN A 214 -3.44 -29.29 14.73
CA GLN A 214 -2.90 -30.54 14.21
C GLN A 214 -1.86 -31.14 15.16
N THR A 215 -0.91 -30.32 15.64
CA THR A 215 0.12 -30.82 16.58
C THR A 215 -0.42 -31.28 17.94
N ARG A 216 -1.65 -30.92 18.30
CA ARG A 216 -2.31 -31.43 19.51
C ARG A 216 -3.08 -32.74 19.29
N LEU A 217 -3.49 -33.02 18.05
CA LEU A 217 -4.20 -34.25 17.70
C LEU A 217 -3.26 -35.43 17.47
N ASP A 218 -1.99 -35.15 17.14
CA ASP A 218 -0.95 -36.16 16.93
C ASP A 218 -0.26 -36.62 18.24
N CYS A 219 -0.68 -36.11 19.41
CA CYS A 219 -0.18 -36.47 20.75
C CYS A 219 -1.24 -37.27 21.53
#